data_AF-A0A957VCJ2-F1
#
_entry.id   AF-A0A957VCJ2-F1
#
_cell.length_a   1.000
_cell.length_b   1.000
_cell.length_c   1.000
_cell.angle_alpha   90.00
_cell.angle_beta   90.00
_cell.angle_gamma   90.00
#
_symmetry.space_group_name_H-M   'P 1'
#
loop_
_entity.id
_entity.type
_entity.pdbx_description
1 polymer ?
#
loop_
_entity_poly.entity_id
_entity_poly.type
_entity_poly.pdbx_seq_one_letter_code
_entity_poly.pdbx_strand_id
1 'polypeptide(L)'
;MIMIIAYIIAFLAQYIVMLPLKDQRESQHRFPWLTFIIVLTNVLVYVGTVLLATRTAAATDLSYEAVYFNMLYPYMTIAGLTATGQGVGALSVLTSGFLHAGLGHLLGNMFILWFFGRKLEDAM
;
A
#
# COMPACT_ATOMS: atom_id res chain seq x y z
N MET A 1 -28.58 -19.12 21.66
CA MET A 1 -28.94 -17.81 21.07
C MET A 1 -27.71 -17.01 20.63
N ILE A 2 -26.66 -16.87 21.46
CA ILE A 2 -25.40 -16.16 21.11
C ILE A 2 -24.64 -16.83 19.94
N MET A 3 -24.60 -18.17 19.90
CA MET A 3 -23.94 -18.92 18.82
C MET A 3 -24.54 -18.64 17.42
N ILE A 4 -25.87 -18.51 17.34
CA ILE A 4 -26.57 -18.27 16.07
C ILE A 4 -26.26 -16.86 15.54
N ILE A 5 -26.16 -15.88 16.44
CA ILE A 5 -25.79 -14.50 16.09
C ILE A 5 -24.33 -14.44 15.63
N ALA A 6 -23.41 -15.19 16.26
CA ALA A 6 -22.02 -15.26 15.83
C ALA A 6 -21.84 -15.90 14.44
N TYR A 7 -22.60 -16.96 14.12
CA TYR A 7 -22.58 -17.58 12.79
C TYR A 7 -23.19 -16.66 11.72
N ILE A 8 -24.23 -15.89 12.05
CA ILE A 8 -24.79 -14.88 11.14
C ILE A 8 -23.77 -13.75 10.90
N ILE A 9 -23.03 -13.32 11.92
CA ILE A 9 -21.97 -12.30 11.76
C ILE A 9 -20.79 -12.85 10.94
N ALA A 10 -20.37 -14.10 11.15
CA ALA A 10 -19.32 -14.73 10.34
C ALA A 10 -19.75 -14.94 8.88
N PHE A 11 -21.01 -15.34 8.67
CA PHE A 11 -21.62 -15.46 7.33
C PHE A 11 -21.76 -14.09 6.64
N LEU A 12 -22.12 -13.03 7.37
CA LEU A 12 -22.16 -11.66 6.84
C LEU A 12 -20.73 -11.10 6.64
N ALA A 13 -19.76 -11.47 7.47
CA ALA A 13 -18.35 -11.08 7.31
C ALA A 13 -17.71 -11.73 6.08
N GLN A 14 -18.16 -12.90 5.65
CA GLN A 14 -17.73 -13.48 4.37
C GLN A 14 -18.19 -12.64 3.15
N TYR A 15 -19.25 -11.82 3.32
CA TYR A 15 -19.79 -10.85 2.35
C TYR A 15 -19.34 -9.39 2.60
N ILE A 16 -18.55 -9.12 3.65
CA ILE A 16 -18.10 -7.75 4.00
C ILE A 16 -16.58 -7.65 4.00
N VAL A 17 -15.89 -8.72 4.41
CA VAL A 17 -14.48 -8.99 4.07
C VAL A 17 -14.40 -9.85 2.80
N MET A 18 -15.49 -9.85 2.01
CA MET A 18 -15.53 -9.43 0.59
C MET A 18 -16.81 -8.67 0.26
N LEU A 19 -16.80 -7.34 0.00
CA LEU A 19 -18.04 -6.69 -0.46
C LEU A 19 -18.42 -7.10 -1.90
N PRO A 20 -19.71 -7.39 -2.18
CA PRO A 20 -20.11 -8.40 -3.15
C PRO A 20 -21.01 -7.82 -4.25
N LEU A 21 -20.48 -7.61 -5.46
CA LEU A 21 -21.25 -8.04 -6.61
C LEU A 21 -20.93 -9.52 -6.73
N LYS A 22 -21.96 -10.37 -6.64
CA LYS A 22 -21.81 -11.81 -6.87
C LYS A 22 -21.11 -11.98 -8.22
N ASP A 23 -19.80 -12.19 -8.18
CA ASP A 23 -19.08 -12.61 -9.36
C ASP A 23 -19.50 -14.05 -9.58
N GLN A 24 -20.21 -14.29 -10.69
CA GLN A 24 -20.60 -15.64 -11.08
C GLN A 24 -19.45 -16.40 -11.74
N ARG A 25 -18.29 -15.75 -11.92
CA ARG A 25 -17.08 -16.42 -12.37
C ARG A 25 -16.58 -17.36 -11.29
N GLU A 26 -16.24 -18.56 -11.72
CA GLU A 26 -15.51 -19.52 -10.90
C GLU A 26 -14.16 -18.88 -10.54
N SER A 27 -13.90 -18.73 -9.24
CA SER A 27 -12.56 -18.37 -8.78
C SER A 27 -11.60 -19.48 -9.18
N GLN A 28 -10.48 -19.14 -9.80
CA GLN A 28 -9.45 -20.12 -10.13
C GLN A 28 -8.62 -20.53 -8.91
N HIS A 29 -8.87 -19.88 -7.77
CA HIS A 29 -8.23 -20.11 -6.46
C HIS A 29 -6.70 -20.08 -6.54
N ARG A 30 -6.12 -19.27 -7.45
CA ARG A 30 -4.67 -19.16 -7.59
C ARG A 30 -4.09 -18.22 -6.53
N PHE A 31 -2.86 -18.50 -6.10
CA PHE A 31 -2.15 -17.57 -5.23
C PHE A 31 -1.79 -16.30 -6.04
N PRO A 32 -2.11 -15.10 -5.52
CA PRO A 32 -1.95 -13.84 -6.25
C PRO A 32 -0.53 -13.27 -6.06
N TRP A 33 0.42 -13.82 -6.82
CA TRP A 33 1.84 -13.47 -6.76
C TRP A 33 2.13 -12.01 -7.04
N LEU A 34 1.54 -11.41 -8.09
CA LEU A 34 1.79 -10.01 -8.44
C LEU A 34 1.25 -9.08 -7.35
N THR A 35 0.02 -9.34 -6.88
CA THR A 35 -0.57 -8.57 -5.78
C THR A 35 0.29 -8.66 -4.53
N PHE A 36 0.74 -9.87 -4.19
CA PHE A 36 1.61 -10.10 -3.04
C PHE A 36 2.95 -9.36 -3.17
N ILE A 37 3.62 -9.41 -4.33
CA ILE A 37 4.89 -8.73 -4.57
C ILE A 37 4.73 -7.21 -4.45
N ILE A 38 3.65 -6.64 -5.00
CA ILE A 38 3.39 -5.19 -4.89
C ILE A 38 3.15 -4.82 -3.43
N VAL A 39 2.34 -5.57 -2.68
CA VAL A 39 2.11 -5.34 -1.25
C VAL A 39 3.42 -5.42 -0.46
N LEU A 40 4.21 -6.48 -0.67
CA LEU A 40 5.49 -6.67 0.00
C LEU A 40 6.45 -5.51 -0.28
N THR A 41 6.55 -5.08 -1.54
CA THR A 41 7.42 -3.97 -1.95
C THR A 41 7.02 -2.67 -1.26
N ASN A 42 5.72 -2.36 -1.20
CA ASN A 42 5.20 -1.18 -0.51
C ASN A 42 5.54 -1.18 1.00
N VAL A 43 5.37 -2.33 1.66
CA VAL A 43 5.72 -2.48 3.07
C VAL A 43 7.22 -2.31 3.29
N LEU A 44 8.06 -2.93 2.46
CA LEU A 44 9.53 -2.81 2.57
C LEU A 44 10.02 -1.38 2.35
N VAL A 45 9.49 -0.67 1.35
CA VAL A 45 9.82 0.74 1.10
C VAL A 45 9.43 1.60 2.30
N TYR A 46 8.23 1.42 2.85
CA TYR A 46 7.77 2.18 4.01
C TYR A 46 8.65 1.90 5.25
N VAL A 47 8.84 0.62 5.61
CA VAL A 47 9.63 0.24 6.79
C VAL A 47 11.08 0.70 6.64
N GLY A 48 11.70 0.50 5.47
CA GLY A 48 13.05 0.97 5.18
C GLY A 48 13.20 2.49 5.35
N THR A 49 12.22 3.25 4.84
CA THR A 49 12.22 4.72 4.98
C THR A 49 12.08 5.15 6.43
N VAL A 50 11.15 4.55 7.20
CA VAL A 50 10.98 4.85 8.64
C VAL A 50 12.26 4.55 9.42
N LEU A 51 12.87 3.39 9.19
CA LEU A 51 14.10 2.99 9.88
C LEU A 51 15.26 3.95 9.57
N LEU A 52 15.46 4.29 8.30
CA LEU A 52 16.54 5.18 7.89
C LEU A 52 16.29 6.61 8.34
N ALA A 53 15.05 7.11 8.25
CA ALA A 53 14.69 8.44 8.76
C ALA A 53 14.91 8.55 10.28
N THR A 54 14.54 7.51 11.04
CA THR A 54 14.78 7.47 12.49
C THR A 54 16.27 7.53 12.82
N ARG A 55 17.10 6.76 12.09
CA ARG A 55 18.56 6.76 12.29
C ARG A 55 19.18 8.09 11.91
N THR A 56 18.78 8.66 10.78
CA THR A 56 19.32 9.94 10.29
C THR A 56 18.91 11.10 11.19
N ALA A 57 17.66 11.14 11.66
CA ALA A 57 17.19 12.14 12.61
C ALA A 57 17.85 12.01 13.99
N ALA A 58 18.31 10.82 14.39
CA ALA A 58 19.12 10.66 15.61
C ALA A 58 20.59 11.08 15.41
N ALA A 59 21.10 11.01 14.17
CA ALA A 59 22.46 11.37 13.80
C ALA A 59 22.62 12.84 13.36
N THR A 60 21.51 13.56 13.18
CA THR A 60 21.47 14.95 12.76
C THR A 60 20.58 15.73 13.73
N ASP A 61 20.83 17.02 13.97
CA ASP A 61 19.92 17.86 14.78
C ASP A 61 18.62 18.24 14.03
N LEU A 62 18.20 17.41 13.06
CA LEU A 62 16.99 17.61 12.27
C LEU A 62 15.83 16.82 12.87
N SER A 63 14.61 17.35 12.71
CA SER A 63 13.40 16.64 13.10
C SER A 63 13.16 15.40 12.22
N TYR A 64 12.57 14.36 12.80
CA TYR A 64 12.21 13.13 12.09
C TYR A 64 11.34 13.43 10.84
N GLU A 65 10.38 14.33 10.98
CA GLU A 65 9.46 14.72 9.92
C GLU A 65 10.19 15.39 8.75
N ALA A 66 11.15 16.27 9.03
CA ALA A 66 11.95 16.92 8.00
C ALA A 66 12.83 15.91 7.26
N VAL A 67 13.48 15.01 7.99
CA VAL A 67 14.29 13.94 7.39
C VAL A 67 13.42 13.02 6.54
N TYR A 68 12.31 12.53 7.08
CA TYR A 68 11.39 11.62 6.38
C TYR A 68 10.85 12.26 5.10
N PHE A 69 10.40 13.51 5.17
CA PHE A 69 9.91 14.24 4.00
C PHE A 69 11.00 14.40 2.94
N ASN A 70 12.20 14.84 3.32
CA ASN A 70 13.31 15.04 2.40
C ASN A 70 13.78 13.75 1.73
N MET A 71 13.63 12.60 2.39
CA MET A 71 13.92 11.29 1.81
C MET A 71 12.91 10.88 0.74
N LEU A 72 11.63 11.24 0.92
CA LEU A 72 10.57 10.93 -0.04
C LEU A 72 10.54 11.91 -1.22
N TYR A 73 10.88 13.18 -0.98
CA TYR A 73 10.74 14.30 -1.93
C TYR A 73 11.27 14.02 -3.34
N PRO A 74 12.45 13.42 -3.56
CA PRO A 74 12.98 13.14 -4.91
C PRO A 74 12.15 12.14 -5.71
N TYR A 75 11.34 11.31 -5.03
CA TYR A 75 10.55 10.22 -5.61
C TYR A 75 9.07 10.59 -5.76
N MET A 76 8.65 11.74 -5.22
CA MET A 76 7.28 12.24 -5.32
C MET A 76 7.01 12.81 -6.71
N THR A 77 5.80 12.59 -7.23
CA THR A 77 5.36 13.27 -8.46
C THR A 77 5.00 14.71 -8.15
N ILE A 78 5.94 15.62 -8.38
CA ILE A 78 5.76 17.06 -8.19
C ILE A 78 6.00 17.73 -9.54
N ALA A 79 4.99 18.42 -10.09
CA ALA A 79 5.03 18.97 -11.44
C ALA A 79 6.29 19.77 -11.76
N GLY A 80 6.75 20.61 -10.82
CA GLY A 80 7.99 21.37 -10.98
C GLY A 80 9.25 20.51 -11.06
N LEU A 81 9.37 19.47 -10.23
CA LEU A 81 10.53 18.55 -10.25
C LEU A 81 10.50 17.68 -11.51
N THR A 82 9.33 17.14 -11.84
CA THR A 82 9.15 16.28 -13.02
C THR A 82 9.46 17.06 -14.31
N ALA A 83 8.98 18.30 -14.44
CA ALA A 83 9.19 19.12 -15.64
C ALA A 83 10.65 19.56 -15.82
N THR A 84 11.40 19.69 -14.73
CA THR A 84 12.81 20.12 -14.76
C THR A 84 13.80 18.95 -14.69
N GLY A 85 13.32 17.71 -14.60
CA GLY A 85 14.14 16.51 -14.48
C GLY A 85 14.85 16.36 -13.12
N GLN A 86 14.44 17.11 -12.10
CA GLN A 86 14.97 16.97 -10.74
C GLN A 86 14.39 15.73 -10.03
N GLY A 87 15.12 15.23 -9.02
CA GLY A 87 14.77 13.97 -8.35
C GLY A 87 14.92 12.78 -9.30
N VAL A 88 13.89 11.95 -9.42
CA VAL A 88 13.82 10.88 -10.44
C VAL A 88 13.08 11.30 -11.73
N GLY A 89 12.74 12.58 -11.87
CA GLY A 89 12.12 13.12 -13.09
C GLY A 89 10.80 12.45 -13.44
N ALA A 90 10.60 12.07 -14.71
CA ALA A 90 9.38 11.42 -15.19
C ALA A 90 9.09 10.06 -14.52
N LEU A 91 10.12 9.36 -14.01
CA LEU A 91 9.95 8.10 -13.27
C LEU A 91 9.19 8.31 -11.96
N SER A 92 9.08 9.56 -11.49
CA SER A 92 8.32 9.89 -10.28
C SER A 92 6.86 9.46 -10.38
N VAL A 93 6.29 9.37 -11.59
CA VAL A 93 4.93 8.87 -11.84
C VAL A 93 4.76 7.41 -11.40
N LEU A 94 5.83 6.62 -11.48
CA LEU A 94 5.83 5.22 -11.03
C LEU A 94 6.29 5.11 -9.58
N THR A 95 7.38 5.80 -9.20
CA THR A 95 7.95 5.65 -7.86
C THR A 95 7.03 6.20 -6.77
N SER A 96 6.23 7.23 -7.08
CA SER A 96 5.30 7.83 -6.10
C SER A 96 4.23 6.85 -5.62
N GLY A 97 3.85 5.85 -6.45
CA GLY A 97 2.91 4.80 -6.08
C GLY A 97 3.39 3.90 -4.95
N PHE A 98 4.67 3.93 -4.58
CA PHE A 98 5.24 3.15 -3.48
C PHE A 98 5.47 3.95 -2.20
N LEU A 99 5.32 5.28 -2.25
CA LEU A 99 5.61 6.15 -1.12
C LEU A 99 4.37 6.30 -0.23
N HIS A 100 4.58 6.26 1.08
CA HIS A 100 3.51 6.36 2.06
C HIS A 100 3.86 7.39 3.13
N ALA A 101 2.96 8.35 3.36
CA ALA A 101 3.14 9.43 4.34
C ALA A 101 2.99 8.99 5.81
N GLY A 102 2.55 7.75 6.05
CA GLY A 102 2.36 7.22 7.40
C GLY A 102 1.68 5.86 7.41
N LEU A 103 1.61 5.24 8.59
CA LEU A 103 1.13 3.87 8.76
C LEU A 103 -0.34 3.73 8.35
N GLY A 104 -1.21 4.69 8.73
CA GLY A 104 -2.62 4.67 8.32
C GLY A 104 -2.80 4.73 6.79
N HIS A 105 -1.98 5.53 6.11
CA HIS A 105 -2.01 5.62 4.64
C HIS A 105 -1.55 4.30 3.99
N LEU A 106 -0.50 3.66 4.52
CA LEU A 106 -0.06 2.34 4.07
C LEU A 106 -1.14 1.28 4.26
N LEU A 107 -1.70 1.17 5.46
CA LEU A 107 -2.71 0.15 5.77
C LEU A 107 -3.95 0.30 4.89
N GLY A 108 -4.42 1.54 4.67
CA GLY A 108 -5.56 1.82 3.78
C GLY A 108 -5.30 1.38 2.34
N ASN A 109 -4.13 1.72 1.77
CA ASN A 109 -3.78 1.31 0.41
C ASN A 109 -3.61 -0.20 0.27
N MET A 110 -2.90 -0.83 1.21
CA MET A 110 -2.67 -2.28 1.17
C MET A 110 -3.97 -3.05 1.34
N PHE A 111 -4.92 -2.56 2.15
CA PHE A 111 -6.25 -3.15 2.26
C PHE A 111 -6.96 -3.17 0.90
N ILE A 112 -7.03 -2.03 0.21
CA ILE A 112 -7.67 -1.94 -1.12
C ILE A 112 -6.92 -2.79 -2.15
N LEU A 113 -5.59 -2.68 -2.21
CA LEU A 113 -4.77 -3.43 -3.17
C LEU A 113 -4.90 -4.95 -2.98
N TRP A 114 -4.81 -5.43 -1.74
CA TRP A 114 -4.98 -6.84 -1.43
C TRP A 114 -6.41 -7.31 -1.69
N PHE A 115 -7.40 -6.45 -1.49
CA PHE A 115 -8.78 -6.80 -1.73
C PHE A 115 -9.06 -6.99 -3.23
N PHE A 116 -8.76 -5.97 -4.04
CA PHE A 116 -9.10 -5.96 -5.47
C PHE A 116 -8.04 -6.63 -6.35
N GLY A 117 -6.76 -6.47 -6.03
CA GLY A 117 -5.65 -7.03 -6.82
C GLY A 117 -5.71 -8.54 -6.91
N ARG A 118 -5.98 -9.23 -5.79
CA ARG A 118 -6.09 -10.69 -5.77
C ARG A 118 -7.22 -11.20 -6.66
N LYS A 119 -8.34 -10.48 -6.71
CA LYS A 119 -9.48 -10.82 -7.57
C LYS A 119 -9.18 -10.55 -9.05
N LEU A 120 -8.49 -9.46 -9.34
CA LEU A 120 -8.04 -9.16 -10.70
C LEU A 120 -7.08 -10.25 -11.21
N GLU A 121 -6.13 -10.67 -10.39
CA GLU A 121 -5.14 -11.68 -10.74
C GLU A 121 -5.74 -13.08 -10.87
N ASP A 122 -6.73 -13.44 -10.04
CA ASP A 122 -7.46 -14.71 -10.16
C ASP A 122 -8.34 -14.78 -11.42
N ALA A 123 -8.70 -13.63 -12.00
CA ALA A 123 -9.48 -13.53 -13.23
C ALA A 123 -8.63 -13.52 -14.52
N MET A 124 -7.29 -13.53 -14.39
CA MET A 124 -6.33 -13.60 -15.50
C MET A 124 -5.83 -15.03 -15.73
#